data_AF-A0A7X0AFC6-F1
#
_entry.id   AF-A0A7X0AFC6-F1
#
_cell.length_a   1.000
_cell.length_b   1.000
_cell.length_c   1.000
_cell.angle_alpha   90.00
_cell.angle_beta   90.00
_cell.angle_gamma   90.00
#
_symmetry.space_group_name_H-M   'P 1'
#
loop_
_entity.id
_entity.type
_entity.pdbx_description
1 polymer ?
#
loop_
_entity_poly.entity_id
_entity_poly.type
_entity_poly.pdbx_seq_one_letter_code
_entity_poly.pdbx_strand_id
1 'polypeptide(L)'
;MDGLPANWSVERGCHRGCVASAGYKEVKGVKFKDGVWRGKAQGGNKTWSKLAVGPVNGRVYPADAPSKLNKDEVKAKLAAADYQNVKDVKFDDGLWSAEAKTAQGSDINLLVDPNDGSVVAKSHD
;
A
#
# COMPACT_ATOMS: atom_id res chain seq x y z
N MET A 1 6.22 30.26 -17.26
CA MET A 1 5.54 31.31 -16.47
C MET A 1 4.08 30.89 -16.53
N ASP A 2 3.45 30.32 -15.51
CA ASP A 2 3.49 30.52 -14.06
C ASP A 2 3.31 29.14 -13.40
N GLY A 3 3.99 28.71 -12.34
CA GLY A 3 4.52 29.40 -11.18
C GLY A 3 4.43 28.34 -10.09
N LEU A 4 5.55 27.68 -9.80
CA LEU A 4 5.64 26.66 -8.75
C LEU A 4 5.21 27.29 -7.42
N PRO A 5 4.20 26.77 -6.69
CA PRO A 5 4.03 27.13 -5.31
C PRO A 5 5.13 26.43 -4.49
N ALA A 6 6.18 27.20 -4.26
CA ALA A 6 7.17 26.98 -3.21
C ALA A 6 6.49 27.08 -1.84
N ASN A 7 5.87 26.01 -1.36
CA ASN A 7 5.77 25.72 0.07
C ASN A 7 5.26 24.28 0.30
N TRP A 8 6.18 23.32 0.40
CA TRP A 8 6.00 22.20 1.32
C TRP A 8 7.39 21.76 1.75
N SER A 9 7.84 22.40 2.83
CA SER A 9 9.11 22.17 3.48
C SER A 9 9.46 20.70 3.60
N VAL A 10 10.73 20.45 3.35
CA VAL A 10 11.49 19.22 3.51
C VAL A 10 11.73 18.94 5.00
N GLU A 11 10.67 18.99 5.82
CA GLU A 11 10.76 18.85 7.28
C GLU A 11 9.69 17.89 7.79
N ARG A 12 9.84 16.63 7.37
CA ARG A 12 9.59 15.37 8.10
C ARG A 12 9.67 14.21 7.10
N GLY A 13 10.73 13.40 7.22
CA GLY A 13 10.93 12.05 6.67
C GLY A 13 10.34 11.71 5.30
N CYS A 14 11.19 11.60 4.28
CA CYS A 14 11.00 10.73 3.10
C CYS A 14 9.65 10.82 2.33
N HIS A 15 8.95 11.96 2.37
CA HIS A 15 7.63 12.08 1.73
C HIS A 15 7.65 12.40 0.22
N ARG A 16 8.70 13.05 -0.30
CA ARG A 16 8.78 13.46 -1.72
C ARG A 16 9.82 12.69 -2.56
N GLY A 17 10.82 12.08 -1.93
CA GLY A 17 11.91 11.41 -2.66
C GLY A 17 11.48 10.12 -3.36
N CYS A 18 10.60 9.33 -2.75
CA CYS A 18 10.24 8.01 -3.29
C CYS A 18 9.23 8.08 -4.46
N VAL A 19 8.37 9.10 -4.49
CA VAL A 19 7.29 9.19 -5.50
C VAL A 19 7.82 9.69 -6.86
N ALA A 20 8.82 10.58 -6.85
CA ALA A 20 9.45 11.07 -8.09
C ALA A 20 10.25 9.96 -8.82
N SER A 21 10.84 9.02 -8.09
CA SER A 21 11.61 7.90 -8.64
C SER A 21 10.76 6.84 -9.36
N ALA A 22 9.44 6.85 -9.16
CA ALA A 22 8.51 5.89 -9.77
C ALA A 22 7.97 6.33 -11.16
N GLY A 23 8.36 7.50 -11.67
CA GLY A 23 8.06 7.90 -13.06
C GLY A 23 6.66 8.48 -13.33
N TYR A 24 5.87 8.80 -12.30
CA TYR A 24 4.52 9.35 -12.46
C TYR A 24 4.52 10.90 -12.47
N LYS A 25 3.91 11.49 -13.51
CA LYS A 25 3.94 12.95 -13.77
C LYS A 25 3.01 13.79 -12.88
N GLU A 26 1.92 13.24 -12.36
CA GLU A 26 1.01 13.95 -11.45
C GLU A 26 0.18 12.95 -10.64
N VAL A 27 0.18 13.05 -9.31
CA VAL A 27 -0.65 12.23 -8.42
C VAL A 27 -1.48 13.15 -7.54
N LYS A 28 -2.82 13.03 -7.58
CA LYS A 28 -3.74 13.84 -6.76
C LYS A 28 -4.46 12.97 -5.73
N GLY A 29 -4.72 13.55 -4.56
CA GLY A 29 -5.48 12.89 -3.50
C GLY A 29 -4.76 11.70 -2.84
N VAL A 30 -3.43 11.75 -2.77
CA VAL A 30 -2.65 10.69 -2.12
C VAL A 30 -2.82 10.79 -0.61
N LYS A 31 -3.34 9.73 0.01
CA LYS A 31 -3.44 9.58 1.46
C LYS A 31 -2.62 8.37 1.89
N PHE A 32 -1.79 8.56 2.91
CA PHE A 32 -1.13 7.43 3.58
C PHE A 32 -2.15 6.78 4.52
N LYS A 33 -2.51 5.53 4.25
CA LYS A 33 -3.48 4.75 5.03
C LYS A 33 -3.02 3.30 5.07
N ASP A 34 -3.15 2.67 6.23
CA ASP A 34 -2.80 1.25 6.42
C ASP A 34 -1.33 0.93 6.08
N GLY A 35 -0.47 1.95 6.06
CA GLY A 35 0.96 1.80 5.77
C GLY A 35 1.27 1.85 4.28
N VAL A 36 0.31 2.16 3.41
CA VAL A 36 0.54 2.38 1.97
C VAL A 36 0.03 3.74 1.53
N TRP A 37 0.55 4.15 0.40
CA TRP A 37 0.12 5.35 -0.29
C TRP A 37 -1.04 5.05 -1.21
N ARG A 38 -2.26 5.42 -0.83
CA ARG A 38 -3.43 5.29 -1.70
C ARG A 38 -3.68 6.59 -2.44
N GLY A 39 -3.78 6.52 -3.76
CA GLY A 39 -4.04 7.68 -4.60
C GLY A 39 -4.91 7.32 -5.79
N LYS A 40 -5.31 8.35 -6.53
CA LYS A 40 -5.87 8.16 -7.87
C LYS A 40 -4.86 8.66 -8.87
N ALA A 41 -4.53 7.83 -9.86
CA ALA A 41 -3.77 8.27 -11.02
C ALA A 41 -4.68 8.36 -12.23
N GLN A 42 -4.48 9.41 -13.01
CA GLN A 42 -5.17 9.59 -14.27
C GLN A 42 -4.29 9.01 -15.39
N GLY A 43 -4.78 7.97 -16.06
CA GLY A 43 -4.10 7.40 -17.23
C GLY A 43 -4.17 8.33 -18.44
N GLY A 44 -3.42 8.02 -19.51
CA GLY A 44 -3.44 8.77 -20.77
C GLY A 44 -4.81 8.88 -21.45
N ASN A 45 -5.77 8.05 -21.02
CA ASN A 45 -7.18 8.07 -21.42
C ASN A 45 -8.05 9.07 -20.63
N LYS A 46 -7.45 9.91 -19.77
CA LYS A 46 -8.16 10.83 -18.83
C LYS A 46 -9.02 10.12 -17.78
N THR A 47 -8.88 8.81 -17.59
CA THR A 47 -9.62 8.06 -16.57
C THR A 47 -8.83 8.01 -15.26
N TRP A 48 -9.48 8.35 -14.15
CA TRP A 48 -8.90 8.25 -12.81
C TRP A 48 -9.06 6.82 -12.29
N SER A 49 -7.96 6.09 -12.13
CA SER A 49 -7.94 4.77 -11.49
C SER A 49 -7.34 4.89 -10.09
N LYS A 50 -7.92 4.16 -9.13
CA LYS A 50 -7.33 4.04 -7.80
C LYS A 50 -6.12 3.10 -7.88
N LEU A 51 -5.09 3.44 -7.13
CA LEU A 51 -3.93 2.59 -6.94
C LEU A 51 -3.36 2.79 -5.54
N ALA A 52 -2.78 1.72 -5.03
CA ALA A 52 -1.98 1.75 -3.82
C ALA A 52 -0.50 1.63 -4.19
N VAL A 53 0.37 2.29 -3.42
CA VAL A 53 1.82 2.22 -3.61
C VAL A 53 2.46 1.75 -2.32
N GLY A 54 3.23 0.67 -2.41
CA GLY A 54 4.02 0.13 -1.30
C GLY A 54 5.08 1.14 -0.87
N PRO A 55 5.20 1.49 0.42
CA PRO A 55 6.18 2.48 0.87
C PRO A 55 7.61 1.94 0.83
N VAL A 56 7.78 0.61 0.96
CA VAL A 56 9.10 -0.03 1.08
C VAL A 56 9.73 -0.25 -0.30
N ASN A 57 8.92 -0.70 -1.26
CA ASN A 57 9.39 -1.13 -2.58
C ASN A 57 8.97 -0.18 -3.73
N GLY A 58 8.14 0.83 -3.46
CA GLY A 58 7.57 1.70 -4.49
C GLY A 58 6.70 0.96 -5.51
N ARG A 59 6.31 -0.30 -5.25
CA ARG A 59 5.46 -1.07 -6.15
C ARG A 59 4.08 -0.44 -6.20
N VAL A 60 3.57 -0.28 -7.42
CA VAL A 60 2.23 0.22 -7.67
C VAL A 60 1.28 -0.96 -7.85
N TYR A 61 0.19 -0.93 -7.09
CA TYR A 61 -0.89 -1.91 -7.07
C TYR A 61 -2.15 -1.25 -7.65
N PRO A 62 -2.57 -1.63 -8.86
CA PRO A 62 -3.82 -1.15 -9.44
C PRO A 62 -5.01 -1.72 -8.66
N ALA A 63 -6.03 -0.91 -8.38
CA ALA A 63 -7.24 -1.40 -7.71
C ALA A 63 -7.99 -2.46 -8.54
N ASP A 64 -7.88 -2.39 -9.86
CA ASP A 64 -8.51 -3.33 -10.80
C ASP A 64 -7.70 -4.62 -11.00
N ALA A 65 -6.56 -4.79 -10.31
CA ALA A 65 -5.72 -5.97 -10.47
C ALA A 65 -6.37 -7.19 -9.78
N PRO A 66 -6.53 -8.33 -10.48
CA PRO A 66 -7.02 -9.55 -9.86
C PRO A 66 -5.98 -10.13 -8.90
N SER A 67 -6.46 -10.76 -7.82
CA SER A 67 -5.60 -11.50 -6.91
C SER A 67 -5.28 -12.89 -7.44
N LYS A 68 -4.02 -13.31 -7.34
CA LYS A 68 -3.62 -14.71 -7.60
C LYS A 68 -3.79 -15.58 -6.37
N LEU A 69 -3.67 -14.99 -5.19
CA LEU A 69 -3.88 -15.65 -3.91
C LEU A 69 -5.32 -15.50 -3.45
N ASN A 70 -5.80 -16.49 -2.71
CA ASN A 70 -7.05 -16.44 -1.97
C ASN A 70 -6.79 -16.19 -0.47
N LYS A 71 -7.88 -15.92 0.26
CA LYS A 71 -7.85 -15.58 1.70
C LYS A 71 -7.06 -16.60 2.53
N ASP A 72 -7.24 -17.89 2.27
CA ASP A 72 -6.57 -18.95 3.03
C ASP A 72 -5.06 -19.01 2.75
N GLU A 73 -4.64 -18.77 1.50
CA GLU A 73 -3.22 -18.69 1.18
C GLU A 73 -2.56 -17.47 1.82
N VAL A 74 -3.23 -16.31 1.82
CA VAL A 74 -2.73 -15.12 2.51
C VAL A 74 -2.59 -15.38 4.01
N LYS A 75 -3.58 -16.04 4.64
CA LYS A 75 -3.47 -16.44 6.05
C LYS A 75 -2.30 -17.38 6.29
N ALA A 76 -2.10 -18.38 5.44
CA ALA A 76 -1.00 -19.33 5.56
C ALA A 76 0.37 -18.62 5.43
N LYS A 77 0.48 -17.66 4.51
CA LYS A 77 1.69 -16.84 4.32
C LYS A 77 2.00 -15.99 5.54
N LEU A 78 0.98 -15.36 6.12
CA LEU A 78 1.13 -14.57 7.33
C LEU A 78 1.51 -15.45 8.53
N ALA A 79 0.88 -16.61 8.69
CA ALA A 79 1.26 -17.58 9.72
C ALA A 79 2.71 -18.08 9.53
N ALA A 80 3.14 -18.29 8.29
CA ALA A 80 4.53 -18.65 7.96
C ALA A 80 5.54 -17.52 8.22
N ALA A 81 5.07 -16.27 8.27
CA ALA A 81 5.87 -15.09 8.61
C ALA A 81 5.88 -14.78 10.12
N ASP A 82 5.57 -15.77 10.96
CA ASP A 82 5.56 -15.69 12.43
C ASP A 82 4.44 -14.78 13.01
N TYR A 83 3.46 -14.40 12.18
CA TYR A 83 2.29 -13.67 12.66
C TYR A 83 1.27 -14.63 13.28
N GLN A 84 0.77 -14.26 14.45
CA GLN A 84 -0.20 -15.05 15.20
C GLN A 84 -1.61 -14.48 15.01
N ASN A 85 -2.64 -15.29 15.28
CA ASN A 85 -4.03 -14.83 15.32
C ASN A 85 -4.48 -14.07 14.04
N VAL A 86 -4.10 -14.57 12.86
CA VAL A 86 -4.43 -13.92 11.57
C VAL A 86 -5.93 -14.03 11.29
N LYS A 87 -6.62 -12.90 11.31
CA LYS A 87 -8.06 -12.77 11.08
C LYS A 87 -8.37 -11.54 10.23
N ASP A 88 -9.65 -11.32 9.95
CA ASP A 88 -10.13 -10.16 9.18
C ASP A 88 -9.48 -9.93 7.80
N VAL A 89 -9.02 -11.01 7.17
CA VAL A 89 -8.39 -10.93 5.85
C VAL A 89 -9.42 -10.52 4.79
N LYS A 90 -9.16 -9.38 4.13
CA LYS A 90 -10.00 -8.72 3.12
C LYS A 90 -9.14 -8.27 1.94
N PHE A 91 -9.66 -8.40 0.73
CA PHE A 91 -9.00 -7.89 -0.48
C PHE A 91 -9.69 -6.59 -0.91
N ASP A 92 -8.92 -5.51 -0.98
CA ASP A 92 -9.44 -4.18 -1.32
C ASP A 92 -8.38 -3.37 -2.09
N ASP A 93 -8.82 -2.61 -3.10
CA ASP A 93 -7.97 -1.78 -3.96
C ASP A 93 -6.70 -2.52 -4.46
N GLY A 94 -6.81 -3.82 -4.79
CA GLY A 94 -5.71 -4.60 -5.35
C GLY A 94 -4.69 -5.10 -4.33
N LEU A 95 -4.97 -5.01 -3.03
CA LEU A 95 -4.11 -5.50 -1.95
C LEU A 95 -4.90 -6.29 -0.93
N TRP A 96 -4.26 -7.27 -0.29
CA TRP A 96 -4.84 -7.95 0.87
C TRP A 96 -4.53 -7.17 2.13
N SER A 97 -5.55 -6.91 2.94
CA SER A 97 -5.43 -6.40 4.30
C SER A 97 -5.75 -7.53 5.26
N ALA A 98 -4.95 -7.71 6.30
CA ALA A 98 -5.11 -8.77 7.27
C ALA A 98 -4.73 -8.27 8.67
N GLU A 99 -5.60 -8.52 9.64
CA GLU A 99 -5.30 -8.24 11.03
C GLU A 99 -4.56 -9.45 11.61
N ALA A 100 -3.42 -9.22 12.23
CA ALA A 100 -2.66 -10.25 12.91
C ALA A 100 -2.04 -9.71 14.19
N LYS A 101 -1.66 -10.61 15.08
CA LYS A 101 -0.91 -10.28 16.29
C LYS A 101 0.57 -10.53 16.08
N THR A 102 1.37 -9.58 16.53
CA THR A 102 2.81 -9.76 16.66
C THR A 102 3.13 -10.75 17.79
N ALA A 103 4.37 -11.26 17.82
CA ALA A 103 4.86 -12.06 18.95
C ALA A 103 4.77 -11.33 20.31
N GLN A 104 4.69 -10.00 20.31
CA GLN A 104 4.49 -9.17 21.50
C GLN A 104 3.02 -9.08 21.94
N GLY A 105 2.08 -9.68 21.19
CA GLY A 105 0.65 -9.68 21.47
C GLY A 105 -0.10 -8.44 20.96
N SER A 106 0.58 -7.49 20.33
CA SER A 106 -0.04 -6.30 19.73
C SER A 106 -0.73 -6.64 18.41
N ASP A 107 -1.98 -6.21 18.28
CA ASP A 107 -2.74 -6.26 17.03
C ASP A 107 -2.16 -5.26 16.01
N ILE A 108 -1.93 -5.74 14.80
CA ILE A 108 -1.38 -4.97 13.68
C ILE A 108 -2.15 -5.29 12.40
N ASN A 109 -2.26 -4.29 11.53
CA ASN A 109 -2.78 -4.49 10.18
C ASN A 109 -1.61 -4.71 9.21
N LEU A 110 -1.67 -5.80 8.46
CA LEU A 110 -0.68 -6.21 7.49
C LEU A 110 -1.27 -6.10 6.10
N LEU A 111 -0.55 -5.42 5.22
CA LEU A 111 -0.85 -5.39 3.80
C LEU A 111 0.00 -6.43 3.09
N VAL A 112 -0.63 -7.26 2.29
CA VAL A 112 -0.04 -8.42 1.64
C VAL A 112 -0.21 -8.35 0.12
N ASP A 113 0.86 -8.72 -0.59
CA ASP A 113 0.92 -8.77 -2.04
C ASP A 113 -0.01 -9.89 -2.54
N PRO A 114 -0.97 -9.60 -3.44
CA PRO A 114 -1.93 -10.59 -3.93
C PRO A 114 -1.35 -11.58 -4.94
N ASN A 115 -0.10 -11.39 -5.39
CA ASN A 115 0.56 -12.28 -6.33
C ASN A 115 1.37 -13.37 -5.62
N ASP A 116 2.10 -12.98 -4.58
CA ASP A 116 3.11 -13.85 -3.94
C ASP A 116 2.94 -14.03 -2.42
N GLY A 117 2.16 -13.15 -1.78
CA GLY A 117 1.84 -13.24 -0.36
C GLY A 117 2.85 -12.55 0.55
N SER A 118 3.77 -11.76 0.00
CA SER A 118 4.73 -10.97 0.79
C SER A 118 4.05 -9.80 1.49
N VAL A 119 4.52 -9.46 2.69
CA VAL A 119 4.08 -8.27 3.40
C VAL A 119 4.62 -7.02 2.69
N VAL A 120 3.72 -6.20 2.16
CA VAL A 120 4.00 -4.92 1.50
C VAL A 120 4.17 -3.81 2.53
N ALA A 121 3.34 -3.80 3.56
CA ALA A 121 3.39 -2.83 4.65
C ALA A 121 2.80 -3.40 5.93
N LYS A 122 3.19 -2.80 7.05
CA LYS A 122 2.66 -3.07 8.38
C LYS A 122 2.28 -1.76 9.04
N SER A 123 1.11 -1.72 9.67
CA SER A 123 0.65 -0.58 10.46
C SER A 123 0.17 -1.06 11.81
N HIS A 124 0.49 -0.27 12.83
CA HIS A 124 -0.17 -0.39 14.12
C HIS A 124 -1.42 0.48 14.06
N ASP A 125 -2.53 -0.01 14.62
CA ASP A 125 -3.71 0.82 14.90
C ASP A 125 -3.35 1.91 15.94
#